data_AF-A0AAP6CZS3-F1
#
_entry.id   AF-A0AAP6CZS3-F1
#
_cell.length_a   1.000
_cell.length_b   1.000
_cell.length_c   1.000
_cell.angle_alpha   90.00
_cell.angle_beta   90.00
_cell.angle_gamma   90.00
#
_symmetry.space_group_name_H-M   'P 1'
#
loop_
_entity.id
_entity.type
_entity.pdbx_description
1 polymer ?
#
loop_
_entity_poly.entity_id
_entity_poly.type
_entity_poly.pdbx_seq_one_letter_code
_entity_poly.pdbx_strand_id
1 'polypeptide(L)'
;KYQEEYFGSDAIMVAILYRAKVVTPKEAAKVIFTPEQHIAENTITRKDGAESNPAYDKYQRHSLLQTFTVQESGEDLSIVVNHFKSKGSECIEEWIAGVEDSEPADLQGNCNNFRVSAAHAVGEALKDVKGDVLLMGDLNAYGMEDPLLTLTDYSKEKYGRDIYTAGYTTINGGELQVEQTQIKQGYGLNNLNTLLHGTDTFSYTYSGELGNLDHALASNSLAQKVVAIEDWHINSLESNLFEYGSKYT
;
A
#
# COMPACT_ATOMS: atom_id res chain seq x y z
N LYS A 1 5.65 -12.49 -16.16
CA LYS A 1 6.19 -13.70 -15.50
C LYS A 1 7.54 -13.33 -14.89
N TYR A 2 7.69 -13.53 -13.59
CA TYR A 2 8.97 -13.39 -12.89
C TYR A 2 9.58 -14.79 -12.83
N GLN A 3 10.80 -14.99 -13.34
CA GLN A 3 11.45 -16.31 -13.40
C GLN A 3 10.57 -17.42 -14.02
N GLU A 4 9.85 -17.10 -15.11
CA GLU A 4 8.89 -17.99 -15.80
C GLU A 4 7.61 -18.36 -15.03
N GLU A 5 7.47 -17.91 -13.79
CA GLU A 5 6.29 -18.11 -12.94
C GLU A 5 5.37 -16.86 -12.94
N TYR A 6 4.12 -17.07 -12.54
CA TYR A 6 3.19 -15.96 -12.29
C TYR A 6 3.60 -15.23 -11.02
N PHE A 7 3.43 -13.91 -11.02
CA PHE A 7 3.68 -13.11 -9.83
C PHE A 7 2.47 -13.24 -8.90
N GLY A 8 2.64 -13.91 -7.76
CA GLY A 8 1.53 -14.23 -6.86
C GLY A 8 0.73 -15.46 -7.31
N SER A 9 -0.12 -15.95 -6.40
CA SER A 9 -0.90 -17.18 -6.56
C SER A 9 -2.41 -16.96 -6.57
N ASP A 10 -2.88 -15.72 -6.36
CA ASP A 10 -4.31 -15.40 -6.25
C ASP A 10 -4.86 -14.60 -7.45
N ALA A 11 -6.18 -14.47 -7.51
CA ALA A 11 -6.88 -13.78 -8.59
C ALA A 11 -6.74 -12.25 -8.55
N ILE A 12 -6.16 -11.70 -7.48
CA ILE A 12 -6.03 -10.26 -7.22
C ILE A 12 -4.54 -9.84 -7.32
N MET A 13 -3.72 -10.66 -7.99
CA MET A 13 -2.33 -10.35 -8.27
C MET A 13 -2.17 -9.07 -9.11
N VAL A 14 -1.07 -8.35 -8.90
CA VAL A 14 -0.74 -7.17 -9.70
C VAL A 14 0.00 -7.55 -10.98
N ALA A 15 -0.18 -6.75 -12.03
CA ALA A 15 0.47 -6.92 -13.31
C ALA A 15 0.76 -5.57 -13.97
N ILE A 16 1.76 -5.55 -14.86
CA ILE A 16 2.09 -4.37 -15.67
C ILE A 16 1.85 -4.71 -17.15
N LEU A 17 1.00 -3.93 -17.80
CA LEU A 17 0.83 -3.93 -19.25
C LEU A 17 1.53 -2.70 -19.84
N TYR A 18 2.34 -2.90 -20.87
CA TYR A 18 3.11 -1.82 -21.48
C TYR A 18 3.14 -1.93 -23.01
N ARG A 19 3.36 -0.79 -23.69
CA ARG A 19 3.50 -0.73 -25.14
C ARG A 19 4.97 -0.93 -25.51
N ALA A 20 5.32 -2.09 -26.06
CA ALA A 20 6.69 -2.45 -26.45
C ALA A 20 7.32 -1.54 -27.53
N LYS A 21 6.53 -0.70 -28.21
CA LYS A 21 7.03 0.35 -29.13
C LYS A 21 7.52 1.61 -28.41
N VAL A 22 7.12 1.81 -27.16
CA VAL A 22 7.41 3.03 -26.38
C VAL A 22 8.48 2.75 -25.33
N VAL A 23 8.42 1.57 -24.71
CA VAL A 23 9.32 1.18 -23.63
C VAL A 23 9.83 -0.24 -23.82
N THR A 24 11.05 -0.50 -23.37
CA THR A 24 11.67 -1.83 -23.37
C THR A 24 12.08 -2.18 -21.94
N PRO A 25 11.75 -3.38 -21.40
CA PRO A 25 12.25 -3.82 -20.10
C PRO A 25 13.79 -3.78 -20.11
N LYS A 26 14.36 -3.04 -19.15
CA LYS A 26 15.82 -2.90 -19.04
C LYS A 26 16.46 -4.12 -18.39
N GLU A 27 15.73 -4.73 -17.47
CA GLU A 27 16.12 -5.90 -16.70
C GLU A 27 14.87 -6.74 -16.40
N ALA A 28 15.06 -7.94 -15.84
CA ALA A 28 13.94 -8.72 -15.33
C ALA A 28 13.21 -7.94 -14.22
N ALA A 29 11.88 -8.05 -14.18
CA ALA A 29 11.10 -7.52 -13.08
C ALA A 29 11.62 -8.03 -11.72
N LYS A 30 11.42 -7.26 -10.67
CA LYS A 30 11.83 -7.58 -9.30
C LYS A 30 10.62 -7.63 -8.39
N VAL A 31 10.65 -8.57 -7.44
CA VAL A 31 9.67 -8.62 -6.36
C VAL A 31 10.17 -7.74 -5.23
N ILE A 32 9.34 -6.81 -4.79
CA ILE A 32 9.52 -6.12 -3.52
C ILE A 32 8.69 -6.88 -2.50
N PHE A 33 9.36 -7.69 -1.70
CA PHE A 33 8.73 -8.42 -0.61
C PHE A 33 8.17 -7.42 0.40
N THR A 34 6.94 -7.68 0.82
CA THR A 34 6.22 -6.91 1.83
C THR A 34 6.09 -7.76 3.09
N PRO A 35 6.03 -7.16 4.29
CA PRO A 35 6.01 -7.93 5.52
C PRO A 35 4.74 -8.78 5.67
N GLU A 36 4.89 -9.92 6.33
CA GLU A 36 3.83 -10.80 6.81
C GLU A 36 3.79 -10.70 8.34
N GLN A 37 2.61 -10.82 8.96
CA GLN A 37 2.45 -10.80 10.42
C GLN A 37 2.12 -12.20 10.91
N HIS A 38 2.93 -12.70 11.84
CA HIS A 38 2.87 -14.06 12.36
C HIS A 38 2.95 -14.04 13.88
N ILE A 39 1.86 -14.41 14.55
CA ILE A 39 1.84 -14.58 15.99
C ILE A 39 0.95 -15.76 16.39
N ALA A 40 1.51 -16.68 17.16
CA ALA A 40 0.77 -17.82 17.69
C ALA A 40 -0.22 -17.36 18.77
N GLU A 41 -1.30 -18.13 18.94
CA GLU A 41 -2.19 -17.95 20.09
C GLU A 41 -1.43 -18.06 21.42
N ASN A 42 -1.87 -17.33 22.44
CA ASN A 42 -1.26 -17.33 23.78
C ASN A 42 0.19 -16.84 23.86
N THR A 43 0.63 -15.99 22.92
CA THR A 43 1.96 -15.36 22.94
C THR A 43 1.99 -14.12 23.85
N ILE A 44 0.93 -13.31 23.83
CA ILE A 44 0.77 -12.08 24.59
C ILE A 44 -0.50 -12.18 25.43
N THR A 45 -0.48 -11.59 26.63
CA THR A 45 -1.67 -11.44 27.47
C THR A 45 -1.95 -9.97 27.76
N ARG A 46 -3.21 -9.56 27.70
CA ARG A 46 -3.70 -8.22 28.09
C ARG A 46 -4.60 -8.31 29.33
N LYS A 47 -5.08 -7.15 29.82
CA LYS A 47 -5.99 -7.03 30.98
C LYS A 47 -5.47 -7.79 32.21
N ASP A 48 -4.25 -7.47 32.65
CA ASP A 48 -3.58 -8.09 33.80
C ASP A 48 -3.49 -9.62 33.73
N GLY A 49 -3.35 -10.17 32.51
CA GLY A 49 -3.21 -11.61 32.28
C GLY A 49 -4.53 -12.35 32.10
N ALA A 50 -5.67 -11.66 32.07
CA ALA A 50 -6.98 -12.30 31.95
C ALA A 50 -7.31 -12.77 30.52
N GLU A 51 -6.61 -12.26 29.51
CA GLU A 51 -6.94 -12.52 28.11
C GLU A 51 -5.68 -12.71 27.25
N SER A 52 -5.58 -13.87 26.62
CA SER A 52 -4.52 -14.23 25.68
C SER A 52 -4.91 -13.86 24.24
N ASN A 53 -3.93 -13.49 23.42
CA ASN A 53 -4.18 -13.21 22.01
C ASN A 53 -4.61 -14.46 21.23
N PRO A 54 -5.53 -14.35 20.26
CA PRO A 54 -5.73 -15.38 19.26
C PRO A 54 -4.53 -15.43 18.30
N ALA A 55 -4.43 -16.49 17.49
CA ALA A 55 -3.42 -16.55 16.44
C ALA A 55 -3.74 -15.51 15.35
N TYR A 56 -2.72 -14.74 14.95
CA TYR A 56 -2.80 -13.89 13.75
C TYR A 56 -1.79 -14.38 12.73
N ASP A 57 -2.30 -14.65 11.54
CA ASP A 57 -1.52 -14.95 10.35
C ASP A 57 -2.04 -14.04 9.22
N LYS A 58 -1.31 -12.97 8.93
CA LYS A 58 -1.74 -11.92 8.00
C LYS A 58 -0.67 -11.70 6.94
N TYR A 59 -1.13 -11.68 5.69
CA TYR A 59 -0.28 -11.53 4.52
C TYR A 59 -0.57 -10.21 3.81
N GLN A 60 0.44 -9.76 3.07
CA GLN A 60 0.30 -8.66 2.11
C GLN A 60 0.72 -9.16 0.73
N ARG A 61 0.10 -8.60 -0.32
CA ARG A 61 0.59 -8.84 -1.67
C ARG A 61 1.89 -8.08 -1.86
N HIS A 62 2.92 -8.80 -2.28
CA HIS A 62 4.19 -8.19 -2.65
C HIS A 62 3.99 -7.18 -3.78
N SER A 63 4.88 -6.20 -3.87
CA SER A 63 4.87 -5.23 -4.97
C SER A 63 5.75 -5.71 -6.11
N LEU A 64 5.39 -5.37 -7.35
CA LEU A 64 6.14 -5.72 -8.54
C LEU A 64 6.82 -4.47 -9.09
N LEU A 65 8.15 -4.51 -9.18
CA LEU A 65 8.96 -3.44 -9.76
C LEU A 65 9.46 -3.85 -11.16
N GLN A 66 9.28 -2.99 -12.15
CA GLN A 66 9.86 -3.14 -13.48
C GLN A 66 10.51 -1.84 -13.94
N THR A 67 11.81 -1.90 -14.22
CA THR A 67 12.57 -0.82 -14.84
C THR A 67 12.47 -0.94 -16.36
N PHE A 68 12.05 0.13 -17.02
CA PHE A 68 12.01 0.26 -18.47
C PHE A 68 13.01 1.31 -18.95
N THR A 69 13.52 1.15 -20.17
CA THR A 69 14.11 2.27 -20.93
C THR A 69 13.05 2.83 -21.87
N VAL A 70 12.80 4.14 -21.77
CA VAL A 70 11.89 4.88 -22.67
C VAL A 70 12.63 5.11 -24.00
N GLN A 71 12.07 4.61 -25.10
CA GLN A 71 12.79 4.59 -26.39
C GLN A 71 13.07 5.99 -26.96
N GLU A 72 12.18 6.95 -26.69
CA GLU A 72 12.31 8.31 -27.22
C GLU A 72 13.42 9.10 -26.51
N SER A 73 13.48 9.06 -25.17
CA SER A 73 14.45 9.82 -24.39
C SER A 73 15.73 9.04 -24.07
N GLY A 74 15.68 7.71 -24.10
CA GLY A 74 16.75 6.84 -23.59
C GLY A 74 16.85 6.81 -22.06
N GLU A 75 15.93 7.48 -21.35
CA GLU A 75 15.90 7.53 -19.89
C GLU A 75 15.24 6.29 -19.28
N ASP A 76 15.57 6.01 -18.03
CA ASP A 76 14.96 4.91 -17.28
C ASP A 76 13.70 5.38 -16.55
N LEU A 77 12.64 4.57 -16.63
CA LEU A 77 11.40 4.70 -15.89
C LEU A 77 11.12 3.40 -15.14
N SER A 78 11.09 3.48 -13.82
CA SER A 78 10.78 2.37 -12.92
C SER A 78 9.33 2.45 -12.46
N ILE A 79 8.56 1.39 -12.72
CA ILE A 79 7.16 1.29 -12.31
C ILE A 79 7.06 0.27 -11.18
N VAL A 80 6.42 0.65 -10.08
CA VAL A 80 6.04 -0.24 -8.98
C VAL A 80 4.52 -0.34 -8.93
N VAL A 81 3.99 -1.55 -9.04
CA VAL A 81 2.56 -1.83 -8.83
C VAL A 81 2.35 -2.57 -7.52
N ASN A 82 1.35 -2.17 -6.74
CA ASN A 82 1.08 -2.69 -5.40
C ASN A 82 -0.42 -2.93 -5.15
N HIS A 83 -0.72 -3.66 -4.08
CA HIS A 83 -2.05 -3.84 -3.52
C HIS A 83 -1.90 -4.13 -2.00
N PHE A 84 -1.96 -3.10 -1.18
CA PHE A 84 -1.72 -3.20 0.27
C PHE A 84 -2.87 -3.89 1.01
N LYS A 85 -2.61 -4.30 2.26
CA LYS A 85 -3.60 -4.97 3.11
C LYS A 85 -4.90 -4.15 3.22
N SER A 86 -6.04 -4.77 2.91
CA SER A 86 -7.37 -4.18 3.09
C SER A 86 -7.70 -3.87 4.56
N LYS A 87 -8.55 -2.87 4.79
CA LYS A 87 -9.02 -2.44 6.12
C LYS A 87 -10.09 -3.35 6.77
N GLY A 88 -10.62 -4.34 6.04
CA GLY A 88 -11.79 -5.12 6.48
C GLY A 88 -11.52 -6.21 7.52
N SER A 89 -10.26 -6.47 7.88
CA SER A 89 -9.90 -7.49 8.88
C SER A 89 -8.83 -6.96 9.81
N GLU A 90 -8.92 -7.30 11.09
CA GLU A 90 -7.94 -6.92 12.13
C GLU A 90 -6.55 -7.53 11.92
N CYS A 91 -5.55 -6.84 12.46
CA CYS A 91 -4.20 -7.26 12.76
C CYS A 91 -3.99 -7.27 14.29
N ILE A 92 -2.83 -7.74 14.77
CA ILE A 92 -2.58 -7.86 16.22
C ILE A 92 -2.66 -6.51 16.95
N GLU A 93 -2.36 -5.40 16.26
CA GLU A 93 -2.38 -4.05 16.84
C GLU A 93 -3.77 -3.66 17.35
N GLU A 94 -4.83 -4.04 16.64
CA GLU A 94 -6.21 -3.77 17.08
C GLU A 94 -6.55 -4.54 18.37
N TRP A 95 -6.10 -5.80 18.48
CA TRP A 95 -6.26 -6.60 19.70
C TRP A 95 -5.40 -6.08 20.85
N ILE A 96 -4.18 -5.61 20.60
CA ILE A 96 -3.36 -5.00 21.66
C ILE A 96 -4.05 -3.73 22.19
N ALA A 97 -4.67 -2.95 21.31
CA ALA A 97 -5.35 -1.70 21.67
C ALA A 97 -6.74 -1.89 22.29
N GLY A 98 -7.38 -3.05 22.14
CA GLY A 98 -8.72 -3.30 22.71
C GLY A 98 -9.85 -2.72 21.89
N VAL A 99 -9.69 -2.66 20.56
CA VAL A 99 -10.62 -2.01 19.63
C VAL A 99 -11.11 -2.94 18.51
N GLU A 100 -11.04 -4.25 18.69
CA GLU A 100 -11.36 -5.26 17.66
C GLU A 100 -12.75 -5.08 17.01
N ASP A 101 -13.77 -4.78 17.81
CA ASP A 101 -15.16 -4.59 17.36
C ASP A 101 -15.51 -3.13 17.03
N SER A 102 -14.53 -2.26 16.86
CA SER A 102 -14.75 -0.82 16.67
C SER A 102 -13.77 -0.20 15.69
N GLU A 103 -14.17 0.90 15.05
CA GLU A 103 -13.22 1.70 14.30
C GLU A 103 -12.09 2.20 15.23
N PRO A 104 -10.81 2.01 14.84
CA PRO A 104 -9.68 2.49 15.62
C PRO A 104 -9.80 3.99 15.89
N ALA A 105 -9.28 4.44 17.03
CA ALA A 105 -9.44 5.83 17.48
C ALA A 105 -8.80 6.88 16.52
N ASP A 106 -7.89 6.45 15.66
CA ASP A 106 -7.26 7.29 14.64
C ASP A 106 -8.08 7.39 13.33
N LEU A 107 -9.15 6.60 13.21
CA LEU A 107 -10.05 6.48 12.05
C LEU A 107 -9.34 6.08 10.74
N GLN A 108 -8.16 5.46 10.83
CA GLN A 108 -7.40 5.03 9.66
C GLN A 108 -7.82 3.62 9.19
N GLY A 109 -8.67 2.94 9.97
CA GLY A 109 -9.14 1.57 9.75
C GLY A 109 -8.11 0.52 10.15
N ASN A 110 -8.54 -0.74 10.20
CA ASN A 110 -7.71 -1.84 10.69
C ASN A 110 -6.39 -2.02 9.92
N CYS A 111 -5.42 -2.67 10.57
CA CYS A 111 -4.12 -2.99 10.00
C CYS A 111 -3.33 -1.75 9.52
N ASN A 112 -3.55 -0.58 10.11
CA ASN A 112 -2.85 0.66 9.73
C ASN A 112 -1.32 0.49 9.84
N ASN A 113 -0.82 0.06 10.99
CA ASN A 113 0.61 -0.18 11.20
C ASN A 113 1.16 -1.26 10.25
N PHE A 114 0.36 -2.25 9.88
CA PHE A 114 0.79 -3.29 8.95
C PHE A 114 0.91 -2.77 7.52
N ARG A 115 0.00 -1.87 7.10
CA ARG A 115 0.13 -1.11 5.85
C ARG A 115 1.35 -0.17 5.89
N VAL A 116 1.66 0.45 7.04
CA VAL A 116 2.89 1.23 7.22
C VAL A 116 4.13 0.35 7.01
N SER A 117 4.14 -0.90 7.50
CA SER A 117 5.24 -1.84 7.25
C SER A 117 5.46 -2.13 5.76
N ALA A 118 4.39 -2.27 4.96
CA ALA A 118 4.52 -2.42 3.51
C ALA A 118 5.01 -1.14 2.83
N ALA A 119 4.48 0.02 3.22
CA ALA A 119 4.95 1.32 2.73
C ALA A 119 6.45 1.52 3.01
N HIS A 120 6.90 1.16 4.22
CA HIS A 120 8.30 1.19 4.60
C HIS A 120 9.15 0.25 3.74
N ALA A 121 8.75 -1.02 3.57
CA ALA A 121 9.48 -1.97 2.73
C ALA A 121 9.60 -1.51 1.27
N VAL A 122 8.52 -0.96 0.70
CA VAL A 122 8.53 -0.41 -0.66
C VAL A 122 9.43 0.83 -0.75
N GLY A 123 9.33 1.76 0.20
CA GLY A 123 10.20 2.92 0.22
C GLY A 123 11.68 2.59 0.35
N GLU A 124 12.05 1.63 1.22
CA GLU A 124 13.42 1.13 1.32
C GLU A 124 13.92 0.56 -0.01
N ALA A 125 13.11 -0.27 -0.67
CA ALA A 125 13.46 -0.86 -1.97
C ALA A 125 13.66 0.18 -3.08
N LEU A 126 13.03 1.35 -2.96
CA LEU A 126 13.12 2.43 -3.94
C LEU A 126 14.34 3.35 -3.77
N LYS A 127 15.03 3.33 -2.62
CA LYS A 127 16.21 4.20 -2.36
C LYS A 127 17.33 4.00 -3.37
N ASP A 128 17.52 2.77 -3.84
CA ASP A 128 18.60 2.42 -4.76
C ASP A 128 18.17 2.44 -6.24
N VAL A 129 16.89 2.77 -6.51
CA VAL A 129 16.34 2.83 -7.86
C VAL A 129 16.75 4.14 -8.53
N LYS A 130 17.36 4.02 -9.70
CA LYS A 130 17.82 5.17 -10.49
C LYS A 130 16.75 5.59 -11.50
N GLY A 131 16.80 6.86 -11.89
CA GLY A 131 15.90 7.43 -12.88
C GLY A 131 14.55 7.80 -12.27
N ASP A 132 13.55 7.85 -13.13
CA ASP A 132 12.19 8.21 -12.74
C ASP A 132 11.49 7.02 -12.08
N VAL A 133 10.73 7.28 -11.01
CA VAL A 133 9.98 6.25 -10.29
C VAL A 133 8.51 6.63 -10.25
N LEU A 134 7.65 5.70 -10.65
CA LEU A 134 6.21 5.75 -10.43
C LEU A 134 5.81 4.54 -9.57
N LEU A 135 5.26 4.81 -8.40
CA LEU A 135 4.57 3.83 -7.57
C LEU A 135 3.06 4.02 -7.77
N MET A 136 2.33 2.96 -8.08
CA MET A 136 0.89 3.05 -8.29
C MET A 136 0.14 1.80 -7.85
N GLY A 137 -1.13 1.96 -7.51
CA GLY A 137 -2.03 0.86 -7.15
C GLY A 137 -2.90 1.17 -5.93
N ASP A 138 -3.57 0.14 -5.43
CA ASP A 138 -4.42 0.21 -4.25
C ASP A 138 -3.56 0.15 -2.98
N LEU A 139 -3.31 1.30 -2.36
CA LEU A 139 -2.58 1.39 -1.09
C LEU A 139 -3.48 1.12 0.12
N ASN A 140 -4.79 0.91 -0.10
CA ASN A 140 -5.81 0.73 0.92
C ASN A 140 -5.73 1.78 2.02
N ALA A 141 -5.38 3.02 1.66
CA ALA A 141 -5.14 4.11 2.60
C ALA A 141 -5.47 5.46 1.96
N TYR A 142 -6.08 6.37 2.73
CA TYR A 142 -6.33 7.73 2.27
C TYR A 142 -5.03 8.56 2.23
N GLY A 143 -5.03 9.66 1.47
CA GLY A 143 -3.84 10.50 1.22
C GLY A 143 -3.12 11.02 2.47
N MET A 144 -3.84 11.14 3.59
CA MET A 144 -3.33 11.63 4.87
C MET A 144 -3.16 10.52 5.92
N GLU A 145 -3.33 9.26 5.53
CA GLU A 145 -3.10 8.12 6.42
C GLU A 145 -1.62 7.75 6.47
N ASP A 146 -1.23 7.12 7.57
CA ASP A 146 0.15 6.81 7.88
C ASP A 146 0.92 6.04 6.79
N PRO A 147 0.32 5.07 6.06
CA PRO A 147 1.00 4.39 4.97
C PRO A 147 1.35 5.35 3.81
N LEU A 148 0.45 6.28 3.47
CA LEU A 148 0.69 7.29 2.43
C LEU A 148 1.71 8.32 2.89
N LEU A 149 1.59 8.79 4.14
CA LEU A 149 2.55 9.73 4.73
C LEU A 149 3.96 9.12 4.78
N THR A 150 4.07 7.83 5.09
CA THR A 150 5.34 7.09 5.07
C THR A 150 6.00 7.15 3.68
N LEU A 151 5.25 6.97 2.59
CA LEU A 151 5.79 7.04 1.22
C LEU A 151 6.05 8.48 0.72
N THR A 152 5.34 9.45 1.29
CA THR A 152 5.39 10.86 0.88
C THR A 152 6.27 11.66 1.83
N ASP A 153 5.82 12.80 2.35
CA ASP A 153 6.68 13.80 2.99
C ASP A 153 6.50 13.88 4.51
N TYR A 154 6.16 12.75 5.14
CA TYR A 154 6.03 12.67 6.59
C TYR A 154 7.27 13.19 7.33
N SER A 155 7.04 14.05 8.32
CA SER A 155 7.91 14.25 9.46
C SER A 155 7.04 14.53 10.70
N LYS A 156 7.57 14.25 11.89
CA LYS A 156 6.85 14.54 13.14
C LYS A 156 6.54 16.03 13.29
N GLU A 157 7.47 16.90 12.87
CA GLU A 157 7.31 18.36 12.93
C GLU A 157 6.18 18.84 12.03
N LYS A 158 6.00 18.20 10.86
CA LYS A 158 4.98 18.58 9.90
C LYS A 158 3.58 18.07 10.31
N TYR A 159 3.48 16.84 10.79
CA TYR A 159 2.19 16.17 11.01
C TYR A 159 1.79 16.05 12.49
N GLY A 160 2.68 16.34 13.43
CA GLY A 160 2.39 16.36 14.86
C GLY A 160 2.07 15.01 15.49
N ARG A 161 2.29 13.89 14.79
CA ARG A 161 2.03 12.53 15.27
C ARG A 161 3.19 11.59 14.94
N ASP A 162 3.33 10.53 15.74
CA ASP A 162 4.31 9.47 15.51
C ASP A 162 3.68 8.36 14.66
N ILE A 163 4.44 7.83 13.70
CA ILE A 163 4.05 6.70 12.83
C ILE A 163 4.93 5.49 13.14
N TYR A 164 4.30 4.31 13.21
CA TYR A 164 4.97 3.05 13.53
C TYR A 164 4.59 1.93 12.55
N THR A 165 5.56 1.07 12.24
CA THR A 165 5.31 -0.21 11.59
C THR A 165 4.58 -1.16 12.54
N ALA A 166 3.99 -2.23 12.00
CA ALA A 166 3.47 -3.35 12.79
C ALA A 166 4.59 -4.13 13.49
N GLY A 167 4.23 -4.75 14.62
CA GLY A 167 5.05 -5.74 15.30
C GLY A 167 4.73 -7.15 14.81
N TYR A 168 5.50 -8.12 15.31
CA TYR A 168 5.38 -9.54 14.95
C TYR A 168 5.42 -9.80 13.44
N THR A 169 6.29 -9.09 12.72
CA THR A 169 6.39 -9.23 11.26
C THR A 169 7.66 -9.93 10.79
N THR A 170 7.57 -10.64 9.67
CA THR A 170 8.71 -11.19 8.93
C THR A 170 8.71 -10.63 7.52
N ILE A 171 9.87 -10.64 6.85
CA ILE A 171 9.97 -10.28 5.44
C ILE A 171 10.78 -11.36 4.71
N ASN A 172 10.17 -11.98 3.69
CA ASN A 172 10.81 -13.01 2.85
C ASN A 172 11.51 -14.13 3.65
N GLY A 173 10.82 -14.68 4.66
CA GLY A 173 11.38 -15.74 5.53
C GLY A 173 12.55 -15.29 6.43
N GLY A 174 12.79 -13.98 6.55
CA GLY A 174 13.76 -13.40 7.45
C GLY A 174 13.34 -13.47 8.93
N GLU A 175 14.12 -12.81 9.79
CA GLU A 175 13.90 -12.80 11.23
C GLU A 175 12.59 -12.12 11.62
N LEU A 176 11.92 -12.69 12.64
CA LEU A 176 10.72 -12.12 13.24
C LEU A 176 11.06 -10.83 13.99
N GLN A 177 10.51 -9.72 13.50
CA GLN A 177 10.55 -8.42 14.16
C GLN A 177 9.35 -8.30 15.09
N VAL A 178 9.57 -8.52 16.39
CA VAL A 178 8.52 -8.42 17.42
C VAL A 178 8.16 -6.96 17.69
N GLU A 179 9.18 -6.10 17.74
CA GLU A 179 9.01 -4.68 18.09
C GLU A 179 8.57 -3.84 16.89
N GLN A 180 7.81 -2.78 17.19
CA GLN A 180 7.45 -1.77 16.20
C GLN A 180 8.65 -0.87 15.90
N THR A 181 8.80 -0.45 14.64
CA THR A 181 9.80 0.52 14.22
C THR A 181 9.14 1.87 13.96
N GLN A 182 9.67 2.92 14.56
CA GLN A 182 9.18 4.27 14.32
C GLN A 182 9.67 4.81 12.97
N ILE A 183 8.75 5.28 12.15
CA ILE A 183 9.07 6.06 10.95
C ILE A 183 9.50 7.46 11.39
N LYS A 184 10.69 7.90 10.95
CA LYS A 184 11.25 9.22 11.28
C LYS A 184 10.98 10.26 10.21
N GLN A 185 11.04 9.83 8.95
CA GLN A 185 10.89 10.67 7.77
C GLN A 185 10.28 9.82 6.65
N GLY A 186 9.38 10.41 5.87
CA GLY A 186 8.82 9.76 4.69
C GLY A 186 9.80 9.73 3.50
N TYR A 187 9.50 8.90 2.49
CA TYR A 187 10.38 8.67 1.33
C TYR A 187 10.38 9.78 0.27
N GLY A 188 9.53 10.79 0.43
CA GLY A 188 9.53 12.00 -0.39
C GLY A 188 8.94 11.83 -1.79
N LEU A 189 8.11 10.80 -2.02
CA LEU A 189 7.35 10.71 -3.26
C LEU A 189 6.22 11.74 -3.27
N ASN A 190 5.86 12.21 -4.47
CA ASN A 190 4.78 13.17 -4.68
C ASN A 190 3.51 12.43 -5.02
N ASN A 191 2.43 12.66 -4.26
CA ASN A 191 1.12 12.15 -4.63
C ASN A 191 0.57 12.95 -5.82
N LEU A 192 0.50 12.31 -7.00
CA LEU A 192 0.12 12.96 -8.25
C LEU A 192 -1.37 13.35 -8.27
N ASN A 193 -2.26 12.55 -7.67
CA ASN A 193 -3.68 12.87 -7.58
C ASN A 193 -3.87 14.20 -6.84
N THR A 194 -3.25 14.32 -5.66
CA THR A 194 -3.32 15.57 -4.87
C THR A 194 -2.58 16.73 -5.57
N LEU A 195 -1.44 16.47 -6.21
CA LEU A 195 -0.63 17.50 -6.87
C LEU A 195 -1.36 18.16 -8.04
N LEU A 196 -2.09 17.37 -8.85
CA LEU A 196 -2.72 17.86 -10.08
C LEU A 196 -4.19 18.22 -9.90
N HIS A 197 -4.93 17.46 -9.09
CA HIS A 197 -6.39 17.61 -8.98
C HIS A 197 -6.85 18.08 -7.59
N GLY A 198 -5.93 18.26 -6.63
CA GLY A 198 -6.30 18.62 -5.27
C GLY A 198 -7.10 17.52 -4.56
N THR A 199 -8.01 17.93 -3.67
CA THR A 199 -8.80 17.01 -2.82
C THR A 199 -10.07 16.49 -3.49
N ASP A 200 -10.37 16.91 -4.72
CA ASP A 200 -11.64 16.63 -5.39
C ASP A 200 -11.66 15.27 -6.12
N THR A 201 -10.57 14.50 -6.05
CA THR A 201 -10.46 13.16 -6.64
C THR A 201 -10.99 12.08 -5.70
N PHE A 202 -11.57 11.03 -6.29
CA PHE A 202 -11.94 9.81 -5.57
C PHE A 202 -11.65 8.59 -6.46
N SER A 203 -11.35 7.45 -5.86
CA SER A 203 -11.10 6.17 -6.53
C SER A 203 -12.02 5.07 -6.00
N TYR A 204 -12.58 5.29 -4.82
CA TYR A 204 -13.33 4.34 -4.03
C TYR A 204 -14.63 4.95 -3.50
N THR A 205 -15.68 4.12 -3.43
CA THR A 205 -16.97 4.46 -2.84
C THR A 205 -17.37 3.40 -1.82
N TYR A 206 -17.66 3.79 -0.58
CA TYR A 206 -18.13 2.86 0.46
C TYR A 206 -19.15 3.50 1.37
N SER A 207 -20.27 2.81 1.60
CA SER A 207 -21.37 3.31 2.43
C SER A 207 -21.88 4.72 2.04
N GLY A 208 -21.73 5.10 0.77
CA GLY A 208 -22.10 6.42 0.27
C GLY A 208 -21.04 7.51 0.44
N GLU A 209 -19.86 7.19 0.97
CA GLU A 209 -18.71 8.07 1.07
C GLU A 209 -17.76 7.88 -0.11
N LEU A 210 -17.09 8.97 -0.52
CA LEU A 210 -16.11 9.00 -1.61
C LEU A 210 -14.71 9.22 -1.01
N GLY A 211 -13.72 8.49 -1.51
CA GLY A 211 -12.31 8.73 -1.14
C GLY A 211 -11.33 8.04 -2.08
N ASN A 212 -10.03 8.24 -1.86
CA ASN A 212 -8.96 7.63 -2.66
C ASN A 212 -8.23 6.55 -1.87
N LEU A 213 -8.33 5.30 -2.31
CA LEU A 213 -7.46 4.21 -1.86
C LEU A 213 -6.40 3.86 -2.92
N ASP A 214 -6.68 4.22 -4.17
CA ASP A 214 -5.77 4.11 -5.30
C ASP A 214 -4.98 5.41 -5.44
N HIS A 215 -3.66 5.29 -5.59
CA HIS A 215 -2.79 6.44 -5.73
C HIS A 215 -1.74 6.20 -6.80
N ALA A 216 -1.26 7.30 -7.40
CA ALA A 216 0.00 7.33 -8.13
C ALA A 216 0.98 8.28 -7.44
N LEU A 217 2.10 7.74 -6.98
CA LEU A 217 3.17 8.49 -6.32
C LEU A 217 4.42 8.53 -7.21
N ALA A 218 4.99 9.71 -7.41
CA ALA A 218 6.12 9.91 -8.32
C ALA A 218 7.36 10.46 -7.60
N SER A 219 8.55 10.03 -8.05
CA SER A 219 9.79 10.74 -7.72
C SER A 219 9.70 12.20 -8.14
N ASN A 220 10.47 13.09 -7.50
CA ASN A 220 10.50 14.52 -7.86
C ASN A 220 10.81 14.73 -9.35
N SER A 221 11.72 13.94 -9.91
CA SER A 221 12.12 14.03 -11.32
C SER A 221 10.99 13.64 -12.26
N LEU A 222 10.21 12.61 -11.92
CA LEU A 222 9.06 12.20 -12.72
C LEU A 222 7.90 13.17 -12.58
N ALA A 223 7.61 13.64 -11.36
CA ALA A 223 6.50 14.56 -11.10
C ALA A 223 6.57 15.84 -11.96
N GLN A 224 7.77 16.33 -12.24
CA GLN A 224 8.01 17.48 -13.12
C GLN A 224 7.72 17.21 -14.61
N LYS A 225 7.68 15.95 -15.02
CA LYS A 225 7.40 15.49 -16.39
C LYS A 225 5.94 15.06 -16.59
N VAL A 226 5.18 14.88 -15.51
CA VAL A 226 3.77 14.47 -15.58
C VAL A 226 2.94 15.61 -16.17
N VAL A 227 2.21 15.31 -17.24
CA VAL A 227 1.33 16.28 -17.92
C VAL A 227 -0.11 16.15 -17.44
N ALA A 228 -0.55 14.94 -17.10
CA ALA A 228 -1.90 14.65 -16.62
C ALA A 228 -1.92 13.35 -15.81
N ILE A 229 -2.88 13.26 -14.91
CA ILE A 229 -3.32 12.03 -14.24
C ILE A 229 -4.84 11.95 -14.40
N GLU A 230 -5.42 10.76 -14.49
CA GLU A 230 -6.87 10.60 -14.58
C GLU A 230 -7.29 9.34 -13.81
N ASP A 231 -8.35 9.47 -13.02
CA ASP A 231 -9.01 8.34 -12.36
C ASP A 231 -10.09 7.78 -13.29
N TRP A 232 -9.85 6.58 -13.83
CA TRP A 232 -10.80 5.97 -14.76
C TRP A 232 -11.87 5.16 -14.03
N HIS A 233 -13.03 5.76 -13.82
CA HIS A 233 -14.21 5.08 -13.28
C HIS A 233 -14.83 4.13 -14.31
N ILE A 234 -14.50 2.84 -14.22
CA ILE A 234 -15.11 1.79 -15.06
C ILE A 234 -16.44 1.27 -14.49
N ASN A 235 -16.63 1.34 -13.17
CA ASN A 235 -17.83 0.90 -12.47
C ASN A 235 -18.79 2.07 -12.25
N SER A 236 -20.09 1.77 -12.17
CA SER A 236 -21.10 2.77 -11.83
C SER A 236 -20.88 3.30 -10.41
N LEU A 237 -21.18 4.59 -10.20
CA LEU A 237 -21.23 5.21 -8.86
C LEU A 237 -22.53 4.85 -8.10
N GLU A 238 -23.37 4.00 -8.69
CA GLU A 238 -24.66 3.61 -8.15
C GLU A 238 -24.50 2.66 -6.96
N SER A 239 -25.25 2.93 -5.89
CA SER A 239 -25.27 2.08 -4.71
C SER A 239 -25.73 0.67 -5.06
N ASN A 240 -25.09 -0.33 -4.43
CA ASN A 240 -25.56 -1.72 -4.47
C ASN A 240 -27.01 -1.90 -3.95
N LEU A 241 -27.58 -0.90 -3.26
CA LEU A 241 -29.00 -0.87 -2.92
C LEU A 241 -29.91 -0.92 -4.16
N PHE A 242 -29.43 -0.45 -5.31
CA PHE A 242 -30.12 -0.50 -6.60
C PHE A 242 -29.73 -1.72 -7.45
N GLU A 243 -28.87 -2.62 -6.93
CA GLU A 243 -28.54 -3.87 -7.61
C GLU A 243 -29.77 -4.77 -7.72
N TYR A 244 -29.90 -5.49 -8.83
CA TYR A 244 -30.95 -6.49 -8.97
C TYR A 244 -30.75 -7.56 -7.90
N GLY A 245 -31.74 -7.74 -7.01
CA GLY A 245 -31.63 -8.69 -5.91
C GLY A 245 -31.24 -10.09 -6.38
N SER A 246 -30.38 -10.76 -5.62
CA SER A 246 -29.79 -12.09 -5.87
C SER A 246 -30.79 -13.23 -6.09
N LYS A 247 -32.09 -12.96 -6.01
CA LYS A 247 -33.16 -13.89 -6.37
C LYS A 247 -33.19 -14.20 -7.88
N TYR A 248 -32.56 -13.38 -8.72
CA TYR A 248 -32.60 -13.51 -10.19
C TYR A 248 -31.21 -13.62 -10.85
N THR A 249 -30.15 -13.84 -10.08
CA THR A 249 -28.78 -14.13 -10.54
C THR A 249 -28.34 -15.47 -9.98
#